data_AF-A0A3L6ZWL7-F1
#
_entry.id   AF-A0A3L6ZWL7-F1
#
_cell.length_a   1.000
_cell.length_b   1.000
_cell.length_c   1.000
_cell.angle_alpha   90.00
_cell.angle_beta   90.00
_cell.angle_gamma   90.00
#
_symmetry.space_group_name_H-M   'P 1'
#
loop_
_entity.id
_entity.type
_entity.pdbx_description
1 polymer ?
#
loop_
_entity_poly.entity_id
_entity_poly.type
_entity_poly.pdbx_seq_one_letter_code
_entity_poly.pdbx_strand_id
1 'polypeptide(L)'
;MYSRRVGGGNASFRWSARWWEHPEALARIDALWRAWEHLRLDGATGASTWWIEHADHHMPILMSPEGTFAKSEDKNAPGDPLPYEAPPEGLFPDMRVN
;
A
#
# COMPACT_ATOMS: atom_id res chain seq x y z
N MET A 1 1.70 -4.91 12.48
CA MET A 1 0.96 -4.88 11.19
C MET A 1 0.46 -3.45 10.98
N TYR A 2 0.62 -2.89 9.78
CA TYR A 2 0.12 -1.55 9.47
C TYR A 2 -1.42 -1.58 9.43
N SER A 3 -2.06 -0.97 10.42
CA SER A 3 -3.52 -1.00 10.61
C SER A 3 -4.02 0.43 10.79
N ARG A 4 -4.22 1.13 9.67
CA ARG A 4 -4.92 2.42 9.68
C ARG A 4 -6.39 2.20 9.36
N ARG A 5 -7.24 3.00 10.01
CA ARG A 5 -8.67 3.02 9.71
C ARG A 5 -8.88 3.77 8.39
N VAL A 6 -9.58 3.13 7.46
CA VAL A 6 -9.92 3.68 6.14
C VAL A 6 -11.44 3.69 5.95
N GLY A 7 -11.93 4.55 5.08
CA GLY A 7 -13.37 4.64 4.77
C GLY A 7 -13.67 5.70 3.71
N GLY A 8 -14.91 5.74 3.23
CA GLY A 8 -15.45 6.82 2.39
C GLY A 8 -15.81 8.10 3.17
N GLY A 9 -16.33 9.10 2.48
CA GLY A 9 -16.80 10.36 3.09
C GLY A 9 -15.68 11.13 3.83
N ASN A 10 -15.92 11.49 5.10
CA ASN A 10 -14.99 12.32 5.89
C ASN A 10 -13.86 11.54 6.58
N ALA A 11 -13.57 10.30 6.15
CA ALA A 11 -12.45 9.54 6.70
C ALA A 11 -11.09 10.20 6.37
N SER A 12 -10.17 10.18 7.34
CA SER A 12 -8.83 10.76 7.19
C SER A 12 -7.91 10.01 6.23
N PHE A 13 -8.23 8.74 5.93
CA PHE A 13 -7.45 7.90 5.03
C PHE A 13 -8.37 7.18 4.05
N ARG A 14 -7.94 7.14 2.79
CA ARG A 14 -8.55 6.38 1.71
C ARG A 14 -7.73 5.14 1.38
N TRP A 15 -8.42 4.10 0.95
CA TRP A 15 -7.81 2.88 0.44
C TRP A 15 -8.78 2.22 -0.52
N SER A 16 -8.27 1.55 -1.55
CA SER A 16 -9.08 0.70 -2.43
C SER A 16 -8.66 -0.75 -2.28
N ALA A 17 -9.61 -1.64 -2.01
CA ALA A 17 -9.39 -3.09 -1.96
C ALA A 17 -8.84 -3.61 -3.30
N ARG A 18 -9.26 -2.97 -4.40
CA ARG A 18 -8.77 -3.16 -5.77
C ARG A 18 -7.69 -2.14 -6.14
N TRP A 19 -6.72 -1.91 -5.24
CA TRP A 19 -5.63 -0.95 -5.46
C TRP A 19 -4.88 -1.18 -6.79
N TRP A 20 -4.85 -2.42 -7.27
CA TRP A 20 -4.23 -2.83 -8.52
C TRP A 20 -4.92 -2.26 -9.78
N GLU A 21 -6.09 -1.63 -9.68
CA GLU A 21 -6.72 -0.91 -10.78
C GLU A 21 -6.18 0.50 -10.99
N HIS A 22 -5.37 0.98 -10.04
CA HIS A 22 -4.90 2.37 -10.02
C HIS A 22 -3.42 2.40 -10.41
N PRO A 23 -3.05 2.92 -11.59
CA PRO A 23 -1.66 2.92 -12.06
C PRO A 23 -0.68 3.62 -11.10
N GLU A 24 -1.11 4.70 -10.44
CA GLU A 24 -0.28 5.38 -9.44
C GLU A 24 -0.07 4.50 -8.19
N ALA A 25 -1.10 3.78 -7.74
CA ALA A 25 -0.98 2.88 -6.59
C ALA A 25 -0.04 1.73 -6.90
N LEU A 26 -0.16 1.14 -8.10
CA LEU A 26 0.76 0.11 -8.60
C LEU A 26 2.21 0.59 -8.54
N ALA A 27 2.50 1.77 -9.10
CA ALA A 27 3.86 2.31 -9.13
C ALA A 27 4.42 2.58 -7.71
N ARG A 28 3.60 3.15 -6.81
CA ARG A 28 4.03 3.45 -5.43
C ARG A 28 4.24 2.18 -4.60
N ILE A 29 3.34 1.21 -4.71
CA ILE A 29 3.44 -0.05 -3.96
C ILE A 29 4.61 -0.91 -4.48
N ASP A 30 4.84 -0.95 -5.80
CA ASP A 30 6.02 -1.62 -6.39
C ASP A 30 7.32 -0.97 -5.91
N ALA A 31 7.41 0.36 -5.88
CA ALA A 31 8.58 1.07 -5.36
C ALA A 31 8.82 0.76 -3.87
N LEU A 32 7.76 0.76 -3.05
CA LEU A 32 7.84 0.40 -1.63
C LEU A 32 8.31 -1.05 -1.44
N TRP A 33 7.79 -1.98 -2.24
CA TRP A 33 8.17 -3.39 -2.20
C TRP A 33 9.63 -3.61 -2.61
N ARG A 34 10.10 -2.98 -3.69
CA ARG A 34 11.50 -3.05 -4.12
C ARG A 34 12.46 -2.50 -3.08
N ALA A 35 12.12 -1.37 -2.46
CA ALA A 35 12.91 -0.80 -1.37
C ALA A 35 12.96 -1.75 -0.16
N TRP A 36 11.82 -2.38 0.18
CA TRP A 36 11.75 -3.36 1.25
C TRP A 36 12.61 -4.60 0.95
N GLU A 37 12.50 -5.17 -0.26
CA GLU A 37 13.30 -6.33 -0.68
C GLU A 37 14.81 -6.08 -0.58
N HIS A 38 15.25 -4.86 -0.89
CA HIS A 38 16.65 -4.48 -0.73
C HIS A 38 17.04 -4.31 0.75
N LEU A 39 16.29 -3.51 1.50
CA LEU A 39 16.64 -3.14 2.87
C LEU A 39 16.43 -4.26 3.88
N ARG A 40 15.54 -5.22 3.63
CA ARG A 40 15.31 -6.38 4.53
C ARG A 40 16.54 -7.29 4.68
N LEU A 41 17.55 -7.13 3.82
CA LEU A 41 18.82 -7.86 3.90
C LEU A 41 19.74 -7.28 4.99
N ASP A 42 19.55 -6.02 5.40
CA ASP A 42 20.21 -5.44 6.56
C ASP A 42 19.41 -5.72 7.84
N GLY A 43 19.93 -6.63 8.66
CA GLY A 43 19.33 -7.00 9.96
C GLY A 43 19.54 -5.98 11.08
N ALA A 44 20.41 -4.98 10.91
CA ALA A 44 20.67 -3.99 11.95
C ALA A 44 19.69 -2.82 11.88
N THR A 45 19.64 -2.12 10.74
CA THR A 45 18.88 -0.86 10.60
C THR A 45 17.88 -0.85 9.45
N GLY A 46 17.96 -1.80 8.51
CA GLY A 46 17.21 -1.81 7.27
C GLY A 46 15.70 -1.61 7.43
N ALA A 47 15.10 -2.25 8.44
CA ALA A 47 13.67 -2.07 8.73
C ALA A 47 13.33 -0.62 9.14
N SER A 48 14.17 0.01 9.98
CA SER A 48 13.97 1.40 10.40
C SER A 48 14.17 2.36 9.22
N THR A 49 15.23 2.14 8.42
CA THR A 49 15.49 2.93 7.22
C THR A 49 14.33 2.84 6.24
N TRP A 50 13.77 1.64 6.03
CA TRP A 50 12.63 1.47 5.14
C TRP A 50 11.39 2.27 5.57
N TRP A 51 11.09 2.29 6.87
CA TRP A 51 9.99 3.11 7.39
C TRP A 51 10.21 4.59 7.15
N ILE A 52 11.37 5.11 7.58
CA ILE A 52 11.67 6.53 7.59
C ILE A 52 11.81 7.09 6.17
N GLU A 53 12.55 6.40 5.31
CA GLU A 53 12.93 6.92 3.99
C GLU A 53 11.91 6.60 2.90
N HIS A 54 11.12 5.54 3.06
CA HIS A 54 10.21 5.07 2.02
C HIS A 54 8.75 5.04 2.46
N ALA A 55 8.41 4.26 3.48
CA ALA A 55 7.00 4.03 3.84
C ALA A 55 6.30 5.29 4.34
N ASP A 56 6.92 6.04 5.24
CA ASP A 56 6.34 7.25 5.82
C ASP A 56 6.19 8.39 4.82
N HIS A 57 6.97 8.39 3.74
CA HIS A 57 6.80 9.32 2.63
C HIS A 57 5.64 8.94 1.70
N HIS A 58 5.62 7.69 1.23
CA HIS A 58 4.65 7.27 0.21
C HIS A 58 3.25 7.00 0.77
N MET A 59 3.14 6.46 1.98
CA MET A 59 1.84 6.04 2.53
C MET A 59 0.84 7.19 2.74
N PRO A 60 1.22 8.36 3.30
CA PRO A 60 0.28 9.48 3.44
C PRO A 60 -0.22 10.01 2.09
N ILE A 61 0.64 10.00 1.07
CA ILE A 61 0.27 10.44 -0.28
C ILE A 61 -0.71 9.44 -0.91
N LEU A 62 -0.38 8.15 -0.84
CA LEU A 62 -1.20 7.07 -1.39
C LEU A 62 -2.59 7.02 -0.72
N MET A 63 -2.65 7.24 0.60
CA MET A 63 -3.89 7.19 1.39
C MET A 63 -4.59 8.54 1.54
N SER A 64 -4.15 9.57 0.81
CA SER A 64 -4.74 10.90 0.90
C SER A 64 -6.23 10.89 0.50
N PRO A 65 -7.13 11.61 1.21
CA PRO A 65 -8.53 11.77 0.81
C PRO A 65 -8.71 12.39 -0.59
N GLU A 66 -7.75 13.19 -1.04
CA GLU A 66 -7.71 13.82 -2.36
C GLU A 66 -6.80 13.07 -3.35
N GLY A 67 -6.20 11.95 -2.94
CA GLY A 67 -5.20 11.21 -3.70
C GLY A 67 -5.77 10.12 -4.61
N THR A 68 -4.93 9.14 -4.95
CA THR A 68 -5.22 8.02 -5.86
C THR A 68 -6.53 7.31 -5.53
N PHE A 69 -6.88 7.18 -4.25
CA PHE A 69 -8.07 6.47 -3.77
C PHE A 69 -9.24 7.39 -3.35
N ALA A 70 -9.25 8.65 -3.78
CA ALA A 70 -10.24 9.65 -3.32
C ALA A 70 -11.71 9.19 -3.41
N LYS A 71 -12.04 8.42 -4.45
CA LYS A 71 -13.40 7.90 -4.72
C LYS A 71 -13.73 6.57 -4.05
N SER A 72 -12.78 5.95 -3.36
CA SER A 72 -13.00 4.65 -2.72
C SER A 72 -13.92 4.78 -1.50
N GLU A 73 -14.82 3.82 -1.35
CA GLU A 73 -15.71 3.69 -0.19
C GLU A 73 -15.33 2.52 0.74
N ASP A 74 -14.28 1.77 0.39
CA ASP A 74 -13.80 0.64 1.17
C ASP A 74 -13.42 1.06 2.60
N LYS A 75 -13.76 0.20 3.57
CA LYS A 75 -13.60 0.48 5.01
C LYS A 75 -13.20 -0.75 5.79
N ASN A 76 -12.56 -0.53 6.93
CA ASN A 76 -12.21 -1.57 7.90
C ASN A 76 -12.60 -1.15 9.33
N ALA A 77 -12.74 -2.12 10.24
CA ALA A 77 -12.90 -1.82 11.66
C ALA A 77 -11.54 -1.45 12.29
N PRO A 78 -11.53 -0.78 13.46
CA PRO A 78 -10.28 -0.50 14.16
C PRO A 78 -9.50 -1.78 14.45
N GLY A 79 -8.23 -1.82 14.00
CA GLY A 79 -7.34 -2.98 14.18
C GLY A 79 -7.42 -4.02 13.05
N ASP A 80 -8.43 -3.97 12.19
CA ASP A 80 -8.53 -4.85 11.04
C ASP A 80 -7.48 -4.52 9.97
N PRO A 81 -7.04 -5.50 9.17
CA PRO A 81 -6.20 -5.24 8.01
C PRO A 81 -6.87 -4.29 7.01
N LEU A 82 -6.07 -3.73 6.10
CA LEU A 82 -6.61 -2.98 4.97
C LEU A 82 -7.44 -3.93 4.09
N PRO A 83 -8.62 -3.49 3.61
CA PRO A 83 -9.42 -4.27 2.67
C PRO A 83 -8.59 -4.69 1.45
N TYR A 84 -8.82 -5.89 0.95
CA TYR A 84 -8.12 -6.43 -0.21
C TYR A 84 -9.05 -7.31 -1.03
N GLU A 85 -9.03 -7.10 -2.34
CA GLU A 85 -9.67 -7.96 -3.33
C GLU A 85 -8.59 -8.53 -4.26
N ALA A 86 -8.63 -9.85 -4.48
CA ALA A 86 -7.66 -10.51 -5.33
C ALA A 86 -7.76 -9.98 -6.78
N PRO A 87 -6.62 -9.66 -7.42
CA PRO A 87 -6.62 -9.27 -8.81
C PRO A 87 -7.08 -10.44 -9.70
N PRO A 88 -7.61 -10.15 -10.90
CA PRO A 88 -7.91 -11.16 -11.90
C PRO A 88 -6.70 -12.04 -12.19
N GLU A 89 -6.97 -13.31 -12.50
CA GLU A 89 -5.93 -14.27 -12.88
C GLU A 89 -5.11 -13.74 -14.07
N GLY A 90 -3.78 -13.85 -13.98
CA GLY A 90 -2.86 -13.40 -15.02
C GLY A 90 -2.47 -11.92 -14.98
N LEU A 91 -3.06 -11.09 -14.10
CA LEU A 91 -2.67 -9.68 -14.00
C LEU A 91 -1.25 -9.49 -13.47
N PHE A 92 -0.85 -10.33 -12.50
CA PHE A 92 0.51 -10.38 -11.98
C PHE A 92 1.11 -11.75 -12.28
N PRO A 93 1.95 -11.88 -13.32
CA PRO A 93 2.66 -13.13 -13.56
C PRO A 93 3.62 -13.43 -12.40
N ASP A 94 3.92 -14.71 -12.16
CA ASP A 94 4.93 -15.08 -11.17
C ASP A 94 6.30 -14.53 -11.61
N MET A 95 6.81 -13.57 -10.86
CA MET A 95 8.09 -12.91 -11.17
C MET A 95 9.31 -13.73 -10.75
N ARG A 96 9.13 -14.87 -10.07
CA ARG A 96 10.24 -15.75 -9.64
C ARG A 96 10.71 -16.73 -10.72
N VAL A 97 9.94 -16.87 -11.79
CA VAL A 97 10.21 -17.78 -12.91
C VAL A 97 10.94 -17.10 -14.07
N ASN A 98 11.40 -15.85 -13.89
CA ASN A 98 12.28 -15.13 -14.83
C ASN A 98 13.71 -15.01 -14.27
#